data_AF-A0AA39MJ72-F1
#
_entry.id   AF-A0AA39MJ72-F1
#
_cell.length_a   1.000
_cell.length_b   1.000
_cell.length_c   1.000
_cell.angle_alpha   90.00
_cell.angle_beta   90.00
_cell.angle_gamma   90.00
#
_symmetry.space_group_name_H-M   'P 1'
#
loop_
_entity.id
_entity.type
_entity.pdbx_description
1 polymer ?
#
loop_
_entity_poly.entity_id
_entity_poly.type
_entity_poly.pdbx_seq_one_letter_code
_entity_poly.pdbx_strand_id
1 'polypeptide(L)'
;MLHVLEEMQNQVSTNPVDKVAGLAFLMWSEKIPAYYESQSLEEAWTALVNSMDALRRGEFFFLCPEPGNAGRKWRPSWNQVMMKPLPAYDFDPSVRVHRDETGDEDSCNVCHCGVH
;
A
#
# COMPACT_ATOMS: atom_id res chain seq x y z
N MET A 1 8.06 3.29 8.09
CA MET A 1 7.50 2.93 6.77
C MET A 1 8.08 3.79 5.65
N LEU A 2 8.12 5.12 5.80
CA LEU A 2 8.66 6.08 4.82
C LEU A 2 9.97 5.63 4.13
N HIS A 3 11.06 5.42 4.90
CA HIS A 3 12.36 5.00 4.35
C HIS A 3 12.33 3.70 3.55
N VAL A 4 11.45 2.74 3.89
CA VAL A 4 11.29 1.52 3.09
C VAL A 4 10.75 1.87 1.71
N LEU A 5 9.80 2.80 1.60
CA LEU A 5 9.27 3.24 0.32
C LEU A 5 10.26 4.11 -0.46
N GLU A 6 11.08 4.93 0.20
CA GLU A 6 12.17 5.68 -0.45
C GLU A 6 13.21 4.73 -1.10
N GLU A 7 13.68 3.73 -0.35
CA GLU A 7 14.60 2.70 -0.89
C GLU A 7 13.95 1.90 -2.02
N MET A 8 12.69 1.51 -1.84
CA MET A 8 11.94 0.79 -2.86
C MET A 8 11.69 1.65 -4.12
N GLN A 9 11.45 2.96 -4.01
CA GLN A 9 11.35 3.84 -5.19
C GLN A 9 12.64 3.79 -6.02
N ASN A 10 13.80 3.87 -5.37
CA ASN A 10 15.11 3.86 -6.02
C ASN A 10 15.56 2.48 -6.54
N GLN A 11 15.03 1.37 -6.00
CA GLN A 11 15.46 0.03 -6.39
C GLN A 11 15.14 -0.31 -7.87
N VAL A 12 16.10 -0.89 -8.59
CA VAL A 12 15.89 -1.48 -9.92
C VAL A 12 15.72 -2.99 -9.76
N SER A 13 14.72 -3.58 -10.44
CA SER A 13 14.48 -5.03 -10.47
C SER A 13 14.33 -5.53 -11.90
N THR A 14 14.84 -6.73 -12.18
CA THR A 14 14.71 -7.39 -13.49
C THR A 14 13.28 -7.89 -13.73
N ASN A 15 12.63 -8.44 -12.70
CA ASN A 15 11.21 -8.76 -12.71
C ASN A 15 10.46 -7.69 -11.90
N PRO A 16 9.47 -6.98 -12.47
CA PRO A 16 8.70 -5.99 -11.72
C PRO A 16 7.95 -6.57 -10.50
N VAL A 17 7.51 -7.83 -10.55
CA VAL A 17 6.79 -8.49 -9.44
C VAL A 17 7.71 -8.71 -8.22
N ASP A 18 8.99 -8.99 -8.44
CA ASP A 18 9.98 -9.16 -7.36
C ASP A 18 10.13 -7.87 -6.53
N LYS A 19 9.83 -6.70 -7.12
CA LYS A 19 9.81 -5.41 -6.42
C LYS A 19 8.64 -5.34 -5.42
N VAL A 20 7.48 -5.92 -5.76
CA VAL A 20 6.36 -6.06 -4.81
C VAL A 20 6.69 -7.11 -3.74
N ALA A 21 7.31 -8.23 -4.11
CA ALA A 21 7.70 -9.27 -3.17
C ALA A 21 8.76 -8.78 -2.15
N GLY A 22 9.75 -8.01 -2.60
CA GLY A 22 10.76 -7.38 -1.73
C GLY A 22 10.14 -6.41 -0.72
N LEU A 23 9.17 -5.60 -1.15
CA LEU A 23 8.40 -4.73 -0.26
C LEU A 23 7.64 -5.53 0.83
N ALA A 24 7.08 -6.69 0.49
CA ALA A 24 6.38 -7.55 1.45
C ALA A 24 7.28 -8.01 2.61
N PHE A 25 8.55 -8.36 2.32
CA PHE A 25 9.55 -8.69 3.33
C PHE A 25 9.91 -7.47 4.21
N LEU A 26 10.11 -6.30 3.60
CA LEU A 26 10.52 -5.08 4.32
C LEU A 26 9.42 -4.47 5.20
N MET A 27 8.14 -4.78 4.94
CA MET A 27 7.01 -4.23 5.70
C MET A 27 6.44 -5.15 6.79
N TRP A 28 7.12 -6.26 7.11
CA TRP A 28 6.67 -7.24 8.13
C TRP A 28 5.21 -7.68 7.93
N SER A 29 4.81 -7.95 6.68
CA SER A 29 3.46 -8.45 6.39
C SER A 29 3.22 -9.77 7.15
N GLU A 30 2.16 -9.84 7.96
CA GLU A 30 1.81 -11.06 8.74
C GLU A 30 1.63 -12.29 7.84
N LYS A 31 1.28 -12.06 6.57
CA LYS A 31 1.17 -13.07 5.52
C LYS A 31 1.88 -12.55 4.27
N ILE A 32 2.69 -13.38 3.64
CA ILE A 32 3.25 -13.13 2.32
C ILE A 32 2.35 -13.84 1.29
N PRO A 33 1.71 -13.11 0.35
CA PRO A 33 0.86 -13.74 -0.65
C PRO A 33 1.68 -14.51 -1.69
N ALA A 34 1.04 -15.45 -2.39
CA ALA A 34 1.68 -16.16 -3.49
C ALA A 34 1.75 -15.28 -4.74
N TYR A 35 2.97 -15.07 -5.24
CA TYR A 35 3.26 -14.35 -6.48
C TYR A 35 3.51 -15.34 -7.63
N TYR A 36 3.06 -14.99 -8.83
CA TYR A 36 3.31 -15.77 -10.05
C TYR A 36 3.84 -14.86 -11.16
N GLU A 37 4.73 -15.36 -12.01
CA GLU A 37 5.33 -14.60 -13.13
C GLU A 37 4.29 -14.04 -14.12
N SER A 38 3.10 -14.65 -14.19
CA SER A 38 1.99 -14.23 -15.04
C SER A 38 1.09 -13.15 -14.42
N GLN A 39 1.26 -12.80 -13.14
CA GLN A 39 0.49 -11.71 -12.52
C GLN A 39 0.96 -10.35 -13.03
N SER A 40 0.02 -9.43 -13.23
CA SER A 40 0.36 -8.02 -13.38
C SER A 40 0.89 -7.43 -12.07
N LEU A 41 1.67 -6.35 -12.19
CA LEU A 41 2.13 -5.55 -11.04
C LEU A 41 0.99 -5.15 -10.10
N GLU A 42 -0.15 -4.73 -10.66
CA GLU A 42 -1.28 -4.24 -9.87
C GLU A 42 -2.04 -5.38 -9.17
N GLU A 43 -2.06 -6.60 -9.73
CA GLU A 43 -2.58 -7.79 -9.05
C GLU A 43 -1.67 -8.24 -7.90
N ALA A 44 -0.35 -8.27 -8.12
CA ALA A 44 0.63 -8.59 -7.07
C ALA A 44 0.58 -7.55 -5.94
N TRP A 45 0.53 -6.25 -6.29
CA TRP A 45 0.32 -5.15 -5.36
C TRP A 45 -1.01 -5.28 -4.61
N THR A 46 -2.08 -5.66 -5.33
CA THR A 46 -3.41 -5.86 -4.75
C THR A 46 -3.42 -6.97 -3.71
N ALA A 47 -2.76 -8.09 -3.99
CA ALA A 47 -2.61 -9.20 -3.07
C ALA A 47 -1.82 -8.79 -1.81
N LEU A 48 -0.74 -8.02 -1.97
CA LEU A 48 0.06 -7.52 -0.84
C LEU A 48 -0.76 -6.62 0.09
N VAL A 49 -1.41 -5.59 -0.44
CA VAL A 49 -2.27 -4.68 0.36
C VAL A 49 -3.41 -5.41 1.07
N ASN A 50 -4.04 -6.39 0.39
CA ASN A 50 -5.08 -7.22 1.00
C ASN A 50 -4.54 -8.07 2.17
N SER A 51 -3.24 -8.44 2.16
CA SER A 51 -2.60 -9.26 3.19
C SER A 51 -2.06 -8.48 4.41
N MET A 52 -1.92 -7.15 4.31
CA MET A 52 -1.49 -6.30 5.42
C MET A 52 -2.54 -6.24 6.54
N ASP A 53 -2.10 -6.10 7.78
CA ASP A 53 -2.99 -5.77 8.89
C ASP A 53 -3.56 -4.34 8.77
N ALA A 54 -4.58 -4.03 9.58
CA ALA A 54 -5.33 -2.80 9.47
C ALA A 54 -4.54 -1.53 9.88
N LEU A 55 -3.52 -1.64 10.74
CA LEU A 55 -2.65 -0.51 11.10
C LEU A 55 -1.67 -0.23 9.97
N ARG A 56 -0.95 -1.26 9.50
CA ARG A 56 0.01 -1.11 8.39
C ARG A 56 -0.65 -0.62 7.11
N ARG A 57 -1.85 -1.11 6.78
CA ARG A 57 -2.59 -0.59 5.61
C ARG A 57 -3.02 0.87 5.79
N GLY A 58 -3.36 1.27 7.02
CA GLY A 58 -3.61 2.67 7.37
C GLY A 58 -2.38 3.54 7.15
N GLU A 59 -1.29 3.25 7.86
CA GLU A 59 0.01 3.92 7.68
C GLU A 59 0.37 4.05 6.19
N PHE A 60 0.20 2.98 5.41
CA PHE A 60 0.52 2.96 3.99
C PHE A 60 -0.34 3.90 3.15
N PHE A 61 -1.67 3.86 3.29
CA PHE A 61 -2.57 4.65 2.45
C PHE A 61 -2.35 6.16 2.66
N PHE A 62 -2.00 6.59 3.87
CA PHE A 62 -1.71 8.00 4.16
C PHE A 62 -0.37 8.51 3.62
N LEU A 63 0.59 7.63 3.32
CA LEU A 63 1.81 8.00 2.59
C LEU A 63 1.55 8.31 1.11
N CYS A 64 0.35 8.00 0.59
CA CYS A 64 -0.10 8.33 -0.76
C CYS A 64 -1.38 9.18 -0.70
N PRO A 65 -1.30 10.49 -0.42
CA PRO A 65 -2.48 11.35 -0.22
C PRO A 65 -3.30 11.62 -1.51
N GLU A 66 -2.86 11.13 -2.67
CA GLU A 66 -3.63 11.22 -3.90
C GLU A 66 -4.76 10.19 -3.95
N PRO A 67 -5.95 10.55 -4.46
CA PRO A 67 -7.03 9.59 -4.63
C PRO A 67 -6.61 8.37 -5.46
N GLY A 68 -7.01 7.20 -5.02
CA GLY A 68 -6.80 5.94 -5.74
C GLY A 68 -7.43 5.98 -7.13
N ASN A 69 -6.66 5.59 -8.16
CA ASN A 69 -7.15 5.55 -9.54
C ASN A 69 -8.03 4.31 -9.85
N ALA A 70 -7.97 3.28 -9.02
CA ALA A 70 -8.64 1.99 -9.22
C ALA A 70 -10.04 1.93 -8.59
N GLY A 71 -10.94 2.84 -8.99
CA GLY A 71 -12.38 2.85 -8.61
C GLY A 71 -12.72 3.13 -7.13
N ARG A 72 -11.76 2.90 -6.22
CA ARG A 72 -11.87 3.07 -4.77
C ARG A 72 -10.98 4.25 -4.38
N LYS A 73 -11.61 5.36 -3.96
CA LYS A 73 -10.96 6.69 -3.85
C LYS A 73 -9.75 6.77 -2.90
N TRP A 74 -9.50 5.76 -2.06
CA TRP A 74 -8.49 5.80 -1.00
C TRP A 74 -7.34 4.78 -1.18
N ARG A 75 -7.43 3.87 -2.17
CA ARG A 75 -6.41 2.83 -2.38
C ARG A 75 -5.38 3.30 -3.41
N PRO A 76 -4.12 3.58 -3.04
CA PRO A 76 -3.11 3.92 -4.02
C PRO A 76 -2.80 2.72 -4.92
N SER A 77 -2.69 2.97 -6.23
CA SER A 77 -2.14 1.98 -7.17
C SER A 77 -0.63 1.82 -6.97
N TRP A 78 -0.07 0.72 -7.47
CA TRP A 78 1.38 0.51 -7.45
C TRP A 78 2.11 1.70 -8.08
N ASN A 79 1.59 2.22 -9.19
CA ASN A 79 2.21 3.34 -9.89
C ASN A 79 2.23 4.64 -9.07
N GLN A 80 1.21 4.88 -8.24
CA GLN A 80 1.19 6.06 -7.34
C GLN A 80 2.26 5.92 -6.25
N VAL A 81 2.37 4.76 -5.62
CA VAL A 81 3.41 4.47 -4.62
C VAL A 81 4.81 4.70 -5.17
N MET A 82 5.07 4.26 -6.40
CA MET A 82 6.42 4.23 -6.95
C MET A 82 6.85 5.49 -7.70
N MET A 83 5.91 6.38 -8.06
CA MET A 83 6.19 7.61 -8.82
C MET A 83 5.92 8.91 -8.07
N LYS A 84 5.18 8.88 -6.95
CA LYS A 84 4.82 10.10 -6.21
C LYS A 84 5.82 10.40 -5.09
N PRO A 85 6.14 11.69 -4.86
CA PRO A 85 6.93 12.06 -3.69
C PRO A 85 6.15 11.71 -2.43
N LEU A 86 6.82 11.01 -1.51
CA LEU A 86 6.26 10.65 -0.22
C LEU A 86 6.23 11.90 0.69
N PRO A 87 5.26 11.99 1.63
CA PRO A 87 5.16 13.14 2.53
C PRO A 87 6.37 13.22 3.48
N ALA A 88 6.87 14.44 3.70
CA ALA A 88 8.06 14.72 4.53
C ALA A 88 7.78 14.75 6.05
N TYR A 89 6.70 14.12 6.53
CA TYR A 89 6.32 14.09 7.94
C TYR A 89 5.95 12.67 8.37
N ASP A 90 6.33 12.30 9.59
CA ASP A 90 5.88 11.04 10.22
C ASP A 90 4.38 11.10 10.50
N PHE A 91 3.67 10.05 10.08
CA PHE A 91 2.21 9.98 10.17
C PHE A 91 1.72 9.49 11.54
N ASP A 92 0.51 9.89 11.95
CA ASP A 92 -0.11 9.43 13.19
C ASP A 92 -0.41 7.90 13.11
N PRO A 93 0.20 7.06 13.97
CA PRO A 93 0.10 5.61 13.89
C PRO A 93 -1.26 5.04 14.35
N SER A 94 -2.23 5.88 14.71
CA SER A 94 -3.52 5.44 15.25
C SER A 94 -4.57 5.04 14.19
N VAL A 95 -4.38 5.42 12.92
CA VAL A 95 -5.42 5.22 11.89
C VAL A 95 -5.44 3.79 11.36
N ARG A 96 -6.61 3.15 11.41
CA ARG A 96 -6.83 1.76 10.96
C ARG A 96 -7.72 1.71 9.72
N VAL A 97 -7.24 1.01 8.69
CA VAL A 97 -8.01 0.69 7.47
C VAL A 97 -8.35 -0.80 7.49
N HIS A 98 -9.61 -1.11 7.76
CA HIS A 98 -10.14 -2.47 7.80
C HIS A 98 -10.45 -2.97 6.39
N ARG A 99 -10.24 -4.27 6.16
CA ARG A 99 -10.68 -4.96 4.94
C ARG A 99 -12.05 -5.57 5.18
N ASP A 100 -12.94 -5.46 4.19
CA ASP A 100 -13.96 -6.48 3.98
C ASP A 100 -13.58 -7.35 2.78
N GLU A 101 -13.34 -8.63 3.04
CA GLU A 101 -13.06 -9.63 2.00
C GLU A 101 -14.29 -9.91 1.12
N THR A 102 -15.50 -9.70 1.63
CA THR A 102 -16.77 -10.07 0.95
C THR A 102 -17.23 -8.99 -0.03
N GLY A 103 -17.28 -7.73 0.41
CA GLY A 103 -17.62 -6.58 -0.43
C GLY A 103 -16.46 -6.09 -1.30
N ASP A 104 -15.25 -6.61 -1.10
CA ASP A 104 -14.02 -6.10 -1.71
C ASP A 104 -13.76 -4.60 -1.37
N GLU A 105 -14.07 -4.19 -0.13
CA GLU A 105 -13.94 -2.80 0.33
C GLU A 105 -12.81 -2.61 1.37
N ASP A 106 -12.32 -1.37 1.47
CA ASP A 106 -11.41 -0.87 2.50
C ASP A 106 -12.09 0.30 3.22
N SER A 107 -12.17 0.26 4.56
CA SER A 107 -12.90 1.26 5.35
C SER A 107 -12.12 1.72 6.60
N CYS A 108 -12.26 2.99 6.96
CA CYS A 108 -11.68 3.57 8.16
C CYS A 108 -12.78 4.10 9.07
N ASN A 109 -12.78 3.68 10.35
CA ASN A 109 -13.75 4.14 11.34
C ASN A 109 -13.36 5.48 12.00
N VAL A 110 -12.19 6.04 11.67
CA VAL A 110 -11.72 7.34 12.19
C VAL A 110 -12.18 8.46 11.27
N CYS A 111 -13.43 8.87 11.45
CA CYS A 111 -13.97 10.08 10.83
C CYS A 111 -13.34 11.35 11.45
N HIS A 112 -12.12 11.72 11.04
CA HIS A 112 -11.59 13.10 11.19
C HIS A 112 -10.49 13.45 10.16
N CYS A 113 -10.59 12.96 8.92
CA CYS A 113 -9.86 13.55 7.79
C CYS A 113 -10.64 14.75 7.21
N GLY A 114 -10.81 15.78 8.03
CA GLY A 114 -11.19 17.11 7.57
C GLY A 114 -9.96 17.77 6.95
N VAL A 115 -9.87 17.78 5.63
CA VAL A 115 -8.90 18.61 4.91
C VAL A 115 -9.36 20.07 5.03
N HIS A 116 -8.43 20.96 5.38
CA HIS A 116 -8.65 22.42 5.45
C HIS A 116 -8.76 23.05 4.06
#